data_AF-S8DGD2-F1
#
_entry.id   AF-S8DGD2-F1
#
_cell.length_a   1.000
_cell.length_b   1.000
_cell.length_c   1.000
_cell.angle_alpha   90.00
_cell.angle_beta   90.00
_cell.angle_gamma   90.00
#
_symmetry.space_group_name_H-M   'P 1'
#
loop_
_entity.id
_entity.type
_entity.pdbx_description
1 polymer ?
#
loop_
_entity_poly.entity_id
_entity_poly.type
_entity_poly.pdbx_seq_one_letter_code
_entity_poly.pdbx_strand_id
1 'polypeptide(L)' 'TSAAMENAFAEETSWYNDAVLGTFLPEAWWKPLPHFLRGVARNYVAGLILYLVSGTFFSFVVYRWNRAVSFPK' A
#
# COMPACT_ATOMS: atom_id res chain seq x y z
N THR A 1 -9.40 -3.47 -32.46
CA THR A 1 -9.15 -2.25 -31.66
C THR A 1 -9.41 -2.46 -30.18
N SER A 2 -10.47 -3.15 -29.75
CA SER A 2 -10.73 -3.45 -28.32
C SER A 2 -9.66 -4.32 -27.65
N ALA A 3 -9.19 -5.38 -28.31
CA ALA A 3 -8.18 -6.29 -27.74
C ALA A 3 -6.79 -5.63 -27.53
N ALA A 4 -6.42 -4.67 -28.38
CA ALA A 4 -5.18 -3.92 -28.22
C ALA A 4 -5.24 -2.98 -27.00
N MET A 5 -6.43 -2.46 -26.71
CA MET A 5 -6.68 -1.61 -25.56
C MET A 5 -6.66 -2.41 -24.26
N GLU A 6 -7.27 -3.61 -24.23
CA GLU A 6 -7.19 -4.52 -23.07
C GLU A 6 -5.75 -4.89 -22.70
N ASN A 7 -4.92 -5.20 -23.70
CA ASN A 7 -3.52 -5.54 -23.45
C ASN A 7 -2.72 -4.37 -22.86
N ALA A 8 -2.95 -3.14 -23.35
CA ALA A 8 -2.31 -1.95 -22.81
C ALA A 8 -2.70 -1.70 -21.34
N PHE A 9 -3.98 -1.88 -21.00
CA PHE A 9 -4.45 -1.74 -19.61
C PHE A 9 -3.88 -2.83 -18.68
N ALA A 10 -3.77 -4.07 -19.16
CA ALA A 10 -3.17 -5.15 -18.40
C ALA A 10 -1.68 -4.90 -18.13
N GLU A 11 -0.96 -4.33 -19.09
CA GLU A 11 0.47 -4.00 -18.98
C GLU A 11 0.71 -2.84 -18.00
N GLU A 12 -0.08 -1.75 -18.08
CA GLU A 12 0.01 -0.64 -17.10
C GLU A 12 -0.30 -1.12 -15.67
N THR A 13 -1.32 -1.95 -15.51
CA THR A 13 -1.71 -2.48 -14.19
C THR A 13 -0.65 -3.45 -13.64
N SER A 14 -0.02 -4.24 -14.53
CA SER A 14 1.11 -5.10 -14.19
C SER A 14 2.31 -4.29 -13.69
N TRP A 15 2.66 -3.20 -14.39
CA TRP A 15 3.79 -2.35 -14.01
C TRP A 15 3.59 -1.71 -12.63
N TYR A 16 2.38 -1.22 -12.34
CA TYR A 16 2.07 -0.63 -11.04
C TYR A 16 2.12 -1.66 -9.91
N ASN A 17 1.61 -2.87 -10.19
CA ASN A 17 1.71 -3.99 -9.26
C ASN A 17 3.16 -4.37 -9.01
N ASP A 18 4.01 -4.45 -10.04
CA ASP A 18 5.42 -4.82 -9.91
C ASP A 18 6.24 -3.74 -9.17
N ALA A 19 5.96 -2.46 -9.37
CA ALA A 19 6.62 -1.37 -8.64
C ALA A 19 6.30 -1.40 -7.13
N VAL A 20 5.01 -1.59 -6.78
CA VAL A 20 4.58 -1.66 -5.37
C VAL A 20 5.05 -2.98 -4.75
N LEU A 21 4.78 -4.11 -5.40
CA LEU A 21 5.16 -5.43 -4.87
C LEU A 21 6.67 -5.60 -4.82
N GLY A 22 7.43 -5.13 -5.81
CA GLY A 22 8.90 -5.21 -5.81
C GLY A 22 9.56 -4.35 -4.73
N THR A 23 8.91 -3.26 -4.30
CA THR A 23 9.44 -2.41 -3.22
C THR A 23 9.18 -3.03 -1.84
N PHE A 24 8.06 -3.71 -1.65
CA PHE A 24 7.62 -4.21 -0.34
C PHE A 24 7.79 -5.73 -0.14
N LEU A 25 7.81 -6.53 -1.20
CA LEU A 25 7.94 -7.99 -1.17
C LEU A 25 9.06 -8.49 -2.12
N PRO A 26 9.79 -9.55 -1.74
CA PRO A 26 10.79 -10.17 -2.61
C PRO A 26 10.18 -10.73 -3.89
N GLU A 27 10.85 -10.55 -5.04
CA GLU A 27 10.41 -11.02 -6.36
C GLU A 27 9.96 -12.48 -6.39
N ALA A 28 10.64 -13.35 -5.63
CA ALA A 28 10.34 -14.78 -5.55
C ALA A 28 8.90 -15.08 -5.06
N TRP A 29 8.27 -14.17 -4.32
CA TRP A 29 6.97 -14.38 -3.71
C TRP A 29 5.80 -13.85 -4.52
N TRP A 30 6.02 -12.98 -5.52
CA TRP A 30 4.95 -12.35 -6.29
C TRP A 30 5.04 -12.55 -7.80
N LYS A 31 6.23 -12.84 -8.35
CA LYS A 31 6.38 -13.25 -9.77
C LYS A 31 5.50 -14.45 -10.16
N PRO A 32 5.41 -15.53 -9.36
CA PRO A 32 4.62 -16.70 -9.75
C PRO A 32 3.10 -16.50 -9.56
N LEU A 33 2.65 -15.39 -8.98
CA LEU A 33 1.24 -15.20 -8.67
C LEU A 33 0.42 -14.75 -9.89
N PRO A 34 -0.78 -15.32 -10.09
CA PRO A 34 -1.74 -14.84 -11.08
C PRO A 34 -2.14 -13.38 -10.84
N HIS A 35 -2.46 -12.68 -11.93
CA HIS A 35 -2.68 -11.23 -11.97
C HIS A 35 -3.71 -10.74 -10.93
N PHE A 36 -4.74 -11.54 -10.65
CA PHE A 36 -5.74 -11.24 -9.61
C PHE A 36 -5.13 -11.10 -8.20
N LEU A 37 -4.23 -12.02 -7.82
CA LEU A 37 -3.61 -11.98 -6.50
C LEU A 37 -2.64 -10.82 -6.35
N ARG A 38 -2.04 -10.33 -7.45
CA ARG A 38 -1.22 -9.10 -7.43
C ARG A 38 -2.05 -7.88 -7.03
N GLY A 39 -3.29 -7.77 -7.54
CA GLY A 39 -4.23 -6.71 -7.15
C GLY A 39 -4.65 -6.79 -5.68
N VAL A 40 -4.91 -8.00 -5.18
CA VAL A 40 -5.23 -8.23 -3.75
C VAL A 40 -4.03 -7.87 -2.86
N ALA A 41 -2.83 -8.29 -3.24
CA ALA A 41 -1.61 -8.00 -2.51
C ALA A 41 -1.31 -6.50 -2.46
N ARG A 42 -1.52 -5.77 -3.57
CA ARG A 42 -1.42 -4.30 -3.59
C ARG A 42 -2.35 -3.66 -2.56
N ASN A 43 -3.63 -4.06 -2.52
CA ASN A 43 -4.59 -3.52 -1.56
C ASN A 43 -4.22 -3.85 -0.11
N TYR A 44 -3.68 -5.04 0.13
CA TYR A 44 -3.21 -5.43 1.46
C TYR A 44 -2.03 -4.58 1.92
N VAL A 45 -1.03 -4.36 1.04
CA VAL A 45 0.12 -3.48 1.32
C VAL A 45 -0.34 -2.04 1.56
N ALA A 46 -1.24 -1.51 0.74
CA ALA A 46 -1.81 -0.17 0.93
C ALA A 46 -2.54 -0.06 2.29
N GLY A 47 -3.33 -1.07 2.65
CA GLY A 47 -4.01 -1.15 3.95
C GLY A 47 -3.03 -1.19 5.12
N LEU A 48 -1.93 -1.95 4.99
CA LEU A 48 -0.88 -2.03 6.01
C LEU A 48 -0.20 -0.67 6.21
N ILE A 49 0.15 0.02 5.12
CA ILE A 49 0.74 1.36 5.17
C ILE A 49 -0.23 2.34 5.83
N LEU A 50 -1.50 2.34 5.43
CA LEU A 50 -2.52 3.19 6.03
C LEU A 50 -2.71 2.88 7.53
N TYR A 51 -2.70 1.61 7.92
CA TYR A 51 -2.80 1.20 9.31
C TYR A 51 -1.58 1.69 10.13
N LEU A 52 -0.37 1.50 9.62
CA LEU A 52 0.85 1.96 10.30
C LEU A 52 0.91 3.48 10.39
N VAL A 53 0.58 4.19 9.31
CA VAL A 53 0.56 5.65 9.29
C VAL A 53 -0.51 6.18 10.22
N SER A 54 -1.73 5.65 10.17
CA SER A 54 -2.83 6.10 11.05
C SER A 54 -2.56 5.78 12.51
N GLY A 55 -2.07 4.58 12.84
CA GLY A 55 -1.72 4.20 14.21
C GLY A 55 -0.56 5.03 14.77
N THR A 56 0.49 5.27 13.98
CA THR A 56 1.62 6.12 14.37
C THR A 56 1.17 7.56 14.54
N PHE A 57 0.41 8.09 13.58
CA PHE A 57 -0.11 9.45 13.62
C PHE A 57 -1.05 9.66 14.81
N PHE A 58 -1.99 8.74 15.05
CA PHE A 58 -2.91 8.79 16.18
C PHE A 58 -2.18 8.74 17.51
N SER A 59 -1.21 7.83 17.66
CA SER A 59 -0.37 7.75 18.85
C SER A 59 0.41 9.04 19.08
N PHE A 60 0.94 9.64 18.02
CA PHE A 60 1.68 10.91 18.10
C PHE A 60 0.78 12.09 18.47
N VAL A 61 -0.44 12.14 17.89
CA VAL A 61 -1.46 13.14 18.18
C VAL A 61 -1.90 13.05 19.63
N VAL A 62 -2.25 11.87 20.13
CA VAL A 62 -2.66 11.67 21.53
C VAL A 62 -1.53 12.02 22.49
N TYR A 63 -0.29 11.60 22.20
CA TYR A 63 0.86 11.96 23.02
C TYR A 63 1.10 13.46 23.07
N ARG A 64 0.99 14.16 21.93
CA ARG A 64 1.15 15.61 21.87
C ARG A 64 -0.02 16.35 22.54
N TRP A 65 -1.23 15.84 22.39
CA TRP A 65 -2.44 16.36 23.05
C TRP A 65 -2.34 16.24 24.56
N ASN A 66 -1.93 15.07 25.09
CA ASN A 66 -1.75 14.88 26.53
C ASN A 66 -0.65 15.77 27.11
N ARG A 67 0.42 16.05 26.36
CA ARG A 67 1.40 17.06 26.78
C ARG A 67 0.82 18.47 26.75
N ALA A 68 -0.01 18.83 25.77
CA ALA A 68 -0.68 20.14 25.75
C ALA A 68 -1.65 20.32 26.95
N VAL A 69 -2.24 19.24 27.47
CA VAL A 69 -3.14 19.26 28.64
C VAL A 69 -2.39 19.18 29.98
N SER A 70 -1.24 18.48 30.04
CA SER A 70 -0.47 18.30 31.30
C SER A 70 0.49 19.44 31.63
N PHE A 71 0.57 20.48 30.81
CA PHE A 71 1.17 21.76 31.19
C PHE A 71 0.06 22.79 31.47
N PRO A 72 -0.62 22.72 32.63
CA PRO A 72 -1.21 23.94 33.17
C PRO A 72 -0.06 24.91 33.51
N LYS A 73 -0.24 26.18 33.18
CA LYS A 73 0.63 27.26 33.67
C LYS A 73 0.65 27.30 35.19
#